data_AF-A0A7X3PTL8-F1
#
_entry.id   AF-A0A7X3PTL8-F1
#
_cell.length_a   1.000
_cell.length_b   1.000
_cell.length_c   1.000
_cell.angle_alpha   90.00
_cell.angle_beta   90.00
_cell.angle_gamma   90.00
#
_symmetry.space_group_name_H-M   'P 1'
#
loop_
_entity.id
_entity.type
_entity.pdbx_description
1 polymer ?
#
loop_
_entity_poly.entity_id
_entity_poly.type
_entity_poly.pdbx_seq_one_letter_code
_entity_poly.pdbx_strand_id
1 'polypeptide(L)'
;MIVLRTCTEVSAGDSDQHREKESRPLEAFQDIPAYVLLGDPGAGKTTAFEAECEALGEKAYLITARDFRTFDPQRHPEWRDKILFIDGLDEARAIRRNMITPFDEIRGCLDSLGKPRFRLSCRAADWLGVYDLEQLESVSPDSKVTVLRLDPLTLCDIENILNARSDIPDAHTFIEMAKEKRVNGLLNNPLSLDILAEAVAGGRNWPESRKETFETACRKIVDEHHLGHKEAQASGGYPSSAQLLDAAGRLCAVQLISGVAGYTLHGQADEDYPAPDQCGYDCEVLRSALVTKLFKGPSNNRIPVHRHIAEFLGARHLAEVIKGGLPARRVIALIAGEDGTVVTEMRGLSAWLAAHCPSARTYLIKRDPIGVGLY
;
A
#
# COMPACT_ATOMS: atom_id res chain seq x y z
N MET A 1 -15.50 8.94 -6.01
CA MET A 1 -15.87 10.11 -5.19
C MET A 1 -14.83 10.23 -4.09
N ILE A 2 -14.26 11.42 -3.88
CA ILE A 2 -13.29 11.65 -2.79
C ILE A 2 -14.11 11.94 -1.53
N VAL A 3 -13.93 11.12 -0.49
CA VAL A 3 -14.53 11.38 0.82
C VAL A 3 -13.59 12.26 1.63
N LEU A 4 -14.13 13.34 2.19
CA LEU A 4 -13.40 14.22 3.10
C LEU A 4 -12.98 13.44 4.33
N ARG A 5 -11.67 13.30 4.54
CA ARG A 5 -11.13 12.52 5.65
C ARG A 5 -10.92 13.39 6.87
N THR A 6 -11.11 12.79 8.04
CA THR A 6 -10.73 13.38 9.31
C THR A 6 -9.42 12.80 9.80
N CYS A 7 -8.74 13.56 10.65
CA CYS A 7 -7.55 13.14 11.33
C CYS A 7 -7.53 13.63 12.77
N THR A 8 -6.76 12.91 13.57
CA THR A 8 -6.49 13.18 14.97
C THR A 8 -5.03 13.56 15.12
N GLU A 9 -4.76 14.69 15.77
CA GLU A 9 -3.38 15.08 16.07
C GLU A 9 -2.80 14.20 17.19
N VAL A 10 -1.62 13.62 16.95
CA VAL A 10 -0.91 12.75 17.87
C VAL A 10 0.08 13.60 18.68
N SER A 11 -0.10 13.63 20.00
CA SER A 11 0.81 14.34 20.91
C SER A 11 2.17 13.65 20.95
N ALA A 12 3.25 14.42 20.80
CA ALA A 12 4.61 13.93 21.00
C ALA A 12 4.90 13.86 22.52
N GLY A 13 4.71 12.69 23.12
CA GLY A 13 5.02 12.46 24.54
C GLY A 13 4.60 11.08 24.99
N ASP A 14 5.49 10.46 25.77
CA ASP A 14 5.50 9.09 26.30
C ASP A 14 4.15 8.41 26.61
N SER A 15 4.20 7.07 26.50
CA SER A 15 3.38 6.07 27.17
C SER A 15 2.53 6.60 28.34
N ASP A 16 1.22 6.31 28.29
CA ASP A 16 0.22 6.58 29.33
C ASP A 16 -0.25 8.04 29.50
N GLN A 17 -0.90 8.59 28.46
CA GLN A 17 -2.22 9.25 28.55
C GLN A 17 -2.64 9.77 27.18
N HIS A 18 -3.55 9.04 26.51
CA HIS A 18 -4.25 9.49 25.30
C HIS A 18 -5.10 10.73 25.58
N ARG A 19 -4.51 11.93 25.53
CA ARG A 19 -5.25 13.11 25.07
C ARG A 19 -5.10 13.16 23.56
N GLU A 20 -5.78 12.24 22.90
CA GLU A 20 -6.08 12.41 21.49
C GLU A 20 -6.89 13.70 21.37
N LYS A 21 -6.36 14.66 20.62
CA LYS A 21 -7.10 15.88 20.29
C LYS A 21 -8.35 15.49 19.51
N GLU A 22 -9.36 16.35 19.56
CA GLU A 22 -10.61 16.11 18.84
C GLU A 22 -10.35 15.88 17.34
N SER A 23 -11.00 14.87 16.78
CA SER A 23 -10.96 14.57 15.34
C SER A 23 -11.44 15.77 14.54
N ARG A 24 -10.69 16.15 13.50
CA ARG A 24 -10.98 17.32 12.66
C ARG A 24 -10.82 16.95 11.19
N PRO A 25 -11.52 17.64 10.27
CA PRO A 25 -11.26 17.50 8.84
C PRO A 25 -9.77 17.75 8.54
N LEU A 26 -9.17 16.95 7.66
CA LEU A 26 -7.77 17.10 7.28
C LEU A 26 -7.48 18.51 6.72
N GLU A 27 -8.46 19.10 6.03
CA GLU A 27 -8.40 20.47 5.51
C GLU A 27 -8.14 21.53 6.59
N ALA A 28 -8.53 21.28 7.85
CA ALA A 28 -8.29 22.19 8.96
C ALA A 28 -6.80 22.37 9.29
N PHE A 29 -5.92 21.53 8.73
CA PHE A 29 -4.48 21.57 8.91
C PHE A 29 -3.72 22.14 7.70
N GLN A 30 -4.42 22.62 6.66
CA GLN A 30 -3.82 23.14 5.43
C GLN A 30 -2.86 24.31 5.67
N ASP A 31 -3.11 25.14 6.68
CA ASP A 31 -2.28 26.31 7.03
C ASP A 31 -1.00 25.94 7.79
N ILE A 32 -0.87 24.70 8.26
CA ILE A 32 0.33 24.26 8.97
C ILE A 32 1.53 24.21 8.01
N PRO A 33 2.70 24.74 8.40
CA PRO A 33 3.89 24.72 7.57
C PRO A 33 4.38 23.31 7.22
N ALA A 34 4.40 22.42 8.21
CA ALA A 34 4.80 21.03 8.02
C ALA A 34 4.00 20.05 8.88
N TYR A 35 3.56 18.94 8.28
CA TYR A 35 2.92 17.85 9.03
C TYR A 35 3.32 16.46 8.50
N VAL A 36 3.23 15.47 9.38
CA VAL A 36 3.34 14.05 9.04
C VAL A 36 1.95 13.42 9.13
N LEU A 37 1.50 12.76 8.06
CA LEU A 37 0.23 12.04 8.02
C LEU A 37 0.47 10.54 8.20
N LEU A 38 0.18 10.05 9.39
CA LEU A 38 0.20 8.65 9.76
C LEU A 38 -1.12 7.99 9.40
N GLY A 39 -1.05 6.71 9.07
CA GLY A 39 -2.24 5.90 8.88
C GLY A 39 -1.89 4.48 8.58
N ASP A 40 -2.81 3.58 8.88
CA ASP A 40 -2.64 2.17 8.58
C ASP A 40 -2.46 1.94 7.06
N PRO A 41 -1.86 0.80 6.69
CA PRO A 41 -1.85 0.35 5.32
C PRO A 41 -3.28 0.36 4.74
N GLY A 42 -3.46 0.97 3.56
CA GLY A 42 -4.77 1.12 2.92
C GLY A 42 -5.70 2.19 3.52
N ALA A 43 -5.24 2.97 4.52
CA ALA A 43 -6.05 4.01 5.15
C ALA A 43 -6.43 5.19 4.23
N GLY A 44 -5.82 5.31 3.04
CA GLY A 44 -6.11 6.36 2.05
C GLY A 44 -5.23 7.60 2.13
N LYS A 45 -3.99 7.48 2.64
CA LYS A 45 -3.01 8.58 2.72
C LYS A 45 -2.71 9.21 1.36
N THR A 46 -2.35 8.40 0.36
CA THR A 46 -2.09 8.84 -1.01
C THR A 46 -3.28 9.58 -1.59
N THR A 47 -4.49 9.03 -1.49
CA THR A 47 -5.71 9.67 -1.99
C THR A 47 -6.02 10.99 -1.28
N ALA A 48 -5.73 11.10 0.02
CA ALA A 48 -5.88 12.36 0.74
C ALA A 48 -4.87 13.42 0.24
N PHE A 49 -3.62 13.02 -0.01
CA PHE A 49 -2.59 13.89 -0.57
C PHE A 49 -2.90 14.33 -2.00
N GLU A 50 -3.38 13.40 -2.85
CA GLU A 50 -3.85 13.72 -4.21
C GLU A 50 -4.97 14.77 -4.17
N ALA A 51 -5.97 14.59 -3.31
CA ALA A 51 -7.09 15.50 -3.17
C ALA A 51 -6.67 16.91 -2.70
N GLU A 52 -5.81 17.00 -1.68
CA GLU A 52 -5.28 18.29 -1.22
C GLU A 52 -4.38 18.96 -2.27
N CYS A 53 -3.53 18.18 -2.94
CA CYS A 53 -2.66 18.69 -4.00
C CYS A 53 -3.50 19.24 -5.16
N GLU A 54 -4.57 18.55 -5.57
CA GLU A 54 -5.50 19.00 -6.59
C GLU A 54 -6.22 20.29 -6.17
N ALA A 55 -6.69 20.36 -4.91
CA ALA A 55 -7.36 21.55 -4.37
C ALA A 55 -6.44 22.79 -4.31
N LEU A 56 -5.13 22.59 -4.06
CA LEU A 56 -4.13 23.65 -4.03
C LEU A 56 -3.61 24.05 -5.42
N GLY A 57 -3.84 23.21 -6.43
CA GLY A 57 -3.43 23.43 -7.83
C GLY A 57 -1.94 23.68 -7.96
N GLU A 58 -1.57 24.73 -8.71
CA GLU A 58 -0.17 25.07 -8.98
C GLU A 58 0.66 25.40 -7.72
N LYS A 59 0.06 25.55 -6.53
CA LYS A 59 0.82 25.81 -5.29
C LYS A 59 1.41 24.56 -4.66
N ALA A 60 1.01 23.38 -5.12
CA ALA A 60 1.41 22.10 -4.54
C ALA A 60 2.07 21.19 -5.58
N TYR A 61 2.89 20.25 -5.10
CA TYR A 61 3.46 19.20 -5.92
C TYR A 61 3.46 17.88 -5.13
N LEU A 62 2.89 16.83 -5.73
CA LEU A 62 2.88 15.48 -5.18
C LEU A 62 4.06 14.68 -5.74
N ILE A 63 4.84 14.08 -4.86
CA ILE A 63 6.00 13.26 -5.19
C ILE A 63 6.10 12.07 -4.26
N THR A 64 6.61 10.94 -4.75
CA THR A 64 6.89 9.78 -3.89
C THR A 64 8.14 10.05 -3.05
N ALA A 65 8.21 9.52 -1.83
CA ALA A 65 9.40 9.60 -0.99
C ALA A 65 10.62 8.95 -1.67
N ARG A 66 10.39 7.95 -2.53
CA ARG A 66 11.42 7.31 -3.36
C ARG A 66 12.01 8.29 -4.37
N ASP A 67 11.19 8.98 -5.15
CA ASP A 67 11.68 9.89 -6.19
C ASP A 67 12.31 11.14 -5.57
N PHE A 68 11.71 11.64 -4.48
CA PHE A 68 12.20 12.82 -3.78
C PHE A 68 13.61 12.65 -3.22
N ARG A 69 14.00 11.44 -2.83
CA ARG A 69 15.35 11.15 -2.32
C ARG A 69 16.35 10.76 -3.42
N THR A 70 15.89 10.21 -4.54
CA THR A 70 16.79 9.72 -5.62
C THR A 70 17.07 10.77 -6.68
N PHE A 71 16.13 11.67 -6.94
CA PHE A 71 16.29 12.69 -7.97
C PHE A 71 17.05 13.91 -7.44
N ASP A 72 17.82 14.55 -8.33
CA ASP A 72 18.56 15.77 -8.04
C ASP A 72 17.59 16.98 -8.01
N PRO A 73 17.38 17.64 -6.86
CA PRO A 73 16.43 18.75 -6.74
C PRO A 73 16.73 19.92 -7.68
N GLN A 74 17.99 20.07 -8.13
CA GLN A 74 18.35 21.13 -9.08
C GLN A 74 17.75 20.91 -10.47
N ARG A 75 17.42 19.66 -10.83
CA ARG A 75 16.81 19.29 -12.11
C ARG A 75 15.28 19.36 -12.08
N HIS A 76 14.70 19.63 -10.92
CA HIS A 76 13.25 19.68 -10.69
C HIS A 76 12.82 21.07 -10.21
N PRO A 77 12.86 22.11 -11.07
CA PRO A 77 12.44 23.46 -10.71
C PRO A 77 10.97 23.52 -10.27
N GLU A 78 10.14 22.57 -10.71
CA GLU A 78 8.74 22.43 -10.32
C GLU A 78 8.52 22.16 -8.82
N TRP A 79 9.55 21.75 -8.07
CA TRP A 79 9.48 21.56 -6.61
C TRP A 79 9.67 22.87 -5.84
N ARG A 80 10.29 23.88 -6.45
CA ARG A 80 10.60 25.15 -5.76
C ARG A 80 9.37 26.01 -5.56
N ASP A 81 9.33 26.69 -4.41
CA ASP A 81 8.22 27.57 -4.01
C ASP A 81 6.84 26.88 -4.01
N LYS A 82 6.82 25.54 -3.93
CA LYS A 82 5.62 24.73 -3.78
C LYS A 82 5.52 24.18 -2.38
N ILE A 83 4.32 23.74 -2.04
CA ILE A 83 4.12 22.87 -0.90
C ILE A 83 4.25 21.41 -1.36
N LEU A 84 5.21 20.70 -0.77
CA LEU A 84 5.57 19.35 -1.20
C LEU A 84 4.72 18.32 -0.46
N PHE A 85 4.01 17.47 -1.18
CA PHE A 85 3.37 16.28 -0.65
C PHE A 85 4.27 15.09 -0.98
N ILE A 86 4.95 14.56 0.03
CA ILE A 86 5.93 13.49 -0.06
C ILE A 86 5.25 12.20 0.43
N ASP A 87 4.89 11.30 -0.47
CA ASP A 87 4.10 10.11 -0.18
C ASP A 87 4.96 8.85 0.00
N GLY A 88 4.76 8.12 1.10
CA GLY A 88 5.31 6.77 1.31
C GLY A 88 6.71 6.72 1.93
N LEU A 89 6.94 7.41 3.06
CA LEU A 89 8.22 7.30 3.79
C LEU A 89 8.58 5.85 4.14
N ASP A 90 7.60 5.06 4.54
CA ASP A 90 7.76 3.63 4.85
C ASP A 90 8.43 2.89 3.68
N GLU A 91 7.98 3.14 2.45
CA GLU A 91 8.49 2.49 1.25
C GLU A 91 9.93 2.91 0.90
N ALA A 92 10.30 4.15 1.22
CA ALA A 92 11.67 4.64 1.02
C ALA A 92 12.70 4.00 1.96
N ARG A 93 12.27 3.51 3.14
CA ARG A 93 13.15 2.79 4.10
C ARG A 93 13.59 1.40 3.61
N ALA A 94 12.97 0.88 2.55
CA ALA A 94 13.19 -0.47 2.04
C ALA A 94 14.54 -0.69 1.34
N ILE A 95 15.20 0.36 0.82
CA ILE A 95 16.11 0.20 -0.32
C ILE A 95 17.58 -0.12 0.05
N ARG A 96 18.03 0.00 1.31
CA ARG A 96 19.37 -0.46 1.74
C ARG A 96 19.40 -0.82 3.23
N ARG A 97 20.40 -1.63 3.63
CA ARG A 97 20.68 -2.13 5.00
C ARG A 97 20.79 -1.06 6.11
N ASN A 98 20.74 0.24 5.79
CA ASN A 98 20.80 1.32 6.76
C ASN A 98 19.48 2.10 6.74
N MET A 99 18.58 1.85 7.71
CA MET A 99 17.33 2.61 7.89
C MET A 99 17.52 4.12 8.08
N ILE A 100 18.75 4.56 8.41
CA ILE A 100 19.12 5.97 8.63
C ILE A 100 19.24 6.74 7.30
N THR A 101 19.68 6.11 6.21
CA THR A 101 20.00 6.85 4.97
C THR A 101 18.78 7.44 4.24
N PRO A 102 17.61 6.76 4.12
CA PRO A 102 16.50 7.30 3.34
C PRO A 102 15.86 8.54 3.97
N PHE A 103 15.84 8.58 5.30
CA PHE A 103 15.29 9.71 6.04
C PHE A 103 16.24 10.92 6.01
N ASP A 104 17.55 10.68 6.14
CA ASP A 104 18.56 11.73 5.99
C ASP A 104 18.61 12.29 4.55
N GLU A 105 18.38 11.46 3.53
CA GLU A 105 18.26 11.91 2.13
C GLU A 105 17.06 12.85 1.94
N ILE A 106 15.89 12.51 2.49
CA ILE A 106 14.70 13.38 2.47
C ILE A 106 14.98 14.71 3.17
N ARG A 107 15.62 14.66 4.35
CA ARG A 107 16.01 15.87 5.10
C ARG A 107 16.99 16.73 4.32
N GLY A 108 18.01 16.13 3.72
CA GLY A 108 18.98 16.83 2.88
C GLY A 108 18.34 17.49 1.67
N CYS A 109 17.37 16.82 1.04
CA CYS A 109 16.60 17.37 -0.07
C CYS A 109 15.77 18.60 0.38
N LEU A 110 15.01 18.48 1.49
CA LEU A 110 14.25 19.59 2.07
C LEU A 110 15.14 20.79 2.44
N ASP A 111 16.30 20.54 3.05
CA ASP A 111 17.25 21.58 3.42
C ASP A 111 17.82 22.28 2.17
N SER A 112 18.17 21.53 1.13
CA SER A 112 18.67 22.07 -0.14
C SER A 112 17.64 22.93 -0.90
N LEU A 113 16.35 22.68 -0.65
CA LEU A 113 15.23 23.46 -1.19
C LEU A 113 14.88 24.68 -0.32
N GLY A 114 15.63 24.94 0.75
CA GLY A 114 15.42 26.10 1.63
C GLY A 114 14.29 25.90 2.64
N LYS A 115 14.07 24.66 3.10
CA LYS A 115 13.04 24.28 4.09
C LYS A 115 11.63 24.68 3.63
N PRO A 116 11.13 24.13 2.51
CA PRO A 116 9.80 24.42 2.03
C PRO A 116 8.74 23.89 3.00
N ARG A 117 7.50 24.35 2.82
CA ARG A 117 6.35 23.69 3.45
C ARG A 117 6.24 22.26 2.91
N PHE A 118 5.98 21.28 3.77
CA PHE A 118 5.93 19.88 3.35
C PHE A 118 4.93 19.03 4.14
N ARG A 119 4.44 17.97 3.51
CA ARG A 119 3.50 17.00 4.04
C ARG A 119 4.10 15.63 3.78
N LEU A 120 4.35 14.85 4.81
CA LEU A 120 5.02 13.55 4.68
C LEU A 120 4.07 12.43 5.11
N SER A 121 3.83 11.43 4.26
CA SER A 121 3.00 10.29 4.62
C SER A 121 3.85 9.13 5.13
N CYS A 122 3.37 8.41 6.14
CA CYS A 122 4.02 7.21 6.67
C CYS A 122 3.01 6.22 7.25
N ARG A 123 3.36 4.94 7.33
CA ARG A 123 2.62 3.96 8.14
C ARG A 123 2.76 4.27 9.62
N ALA A 124 1.66 4.19 10.36
CA ALA A 124 1.66 4.47 11.80
C ALA A 124 2.63 3.57 12.58
N ALA A 125 2.71 2.29 12.22
CA ALA A 125 3.61 1.31 12.84
C ALA A 125 5.10 1.51 12.49
N ASP A 126 5.42 2.33 11.48
CA ASP A 126 6.79 2.55 11.00
C ASP A 126 7.32 3.94 11.38
N TRP A 127 6.51 4.73 12.09
CA TRP A 127 6.89 6.01 12.68
C TRP A 127 7.72 5.80 13.95
N LEU A 128 8.95 6.32 14.00
CA LEU A 128 9.85 6.16 15.17
C LEU A 128 9.61 7.19 16.28
N GLY A 129 8.44 7.85 16.28
CA GLY A 129 8.03 8.75 17.36
C GLY A 129 8.85 10.02 17.42
N VAL A 130 9.36 10.33 18.63
CA VAL A 130 10.08 11.58 18.93
C VAL A 130 11.34 11.75 18.07
N TYR A 131 12.05 10.65 17.78
CA TYR A 131 13.28 10.70 16.99
C TYR A 131 13.04 11.23 15.57
N ASP A 132 12.04 10.69 14.85
CA ASP A 132 11.71 11.18 13.52
C ASP A 132 11.16 12.61 13.57
N LEU A 133 10.43 12.95 14.63
CA LEU A 133 9.86 14.29 14.80
C LEU A 133 10.95 15.37 14.93
N GLU A 134 11.87 15.23 15.88
CA GLU A 134 12.94 16.21 16.15
C GLU A 134 13.80 16.45 14.91
N GLN A 135 14.03 15.41 14.12
CA GLN A 135 14.80 15.51 12.89
C GLN A 135 14.07 16.25 11.78
N LEU A 136 12.75 16.08 11.64
CA LEU A 136 11.95 16.82 10.67
C LEU A 136 11.77 18.28 11.08
N GLU A 137 11.69 18.59 12.37
CA GLU A 137 11.66 19.97 12.87
C GLU A 137 12.90 20.76 12.43
N SER A 138 14.07 20.13 12.36
CA SER A 138 15.30 20.80 11.89
C SER A 138 15.22 21.30 10.44
N VAL A 139 14.35 20.71 9.61
CA VAL A 139 14.18 21.02 8.18
C VAL A 139 12.81 21.61 7.84
N SER A 140 12.00 21.95 8.84
CA SER A 140 10.72 22.62 8.64
C SER A 140 10.87 24.15 8.64
N PRO A 141 9.95 24.89 7.96
CA PRO A 141 10.04 26.34 7.83
C PRO A 141 10.06 27.09 9.18
N ASP A 142 9.27 26.63 10.16
CA ASP A 142 9.07 27.27 11.46
C ASP A 142 9.61 26.44 12.63
N SER A 143 10.42 25.41 12.33
CA SER A 143 10.97 24.46 13.31
C SER A 143 9.90 23.71 14.12
N LYS A 144 8.70 23.56 13.56
CA LYS A 144 7.63 22.73 14.10
C LYS A 144 7.15 21.73 13.06
N VAL A 145 6.71 20.57 13.52
CA VAL A 145 6.05 19.56 12.69
C VAL A 145 4.88 19.00 13.47
N THR A 146 3.70 18.97 12.86
CA THR A 146 2.51 18.36 13.46
C THR A 146 2.39 16.91 13.02
N VAL A 147 2.18 15.98 13.95
CA VAL A 147 1.89 14.59 13.61
C VAL A 147 0.39 14.38 13.62
N LEU A 148 -0.16 13.98 12.49
CA LEU A 148 -1.57 13.68 12.29
C LEU A 148 -1.72 12.18 12.05
N ARG A 149 -2.82 11.61 12.51
CA ARG A 149 -3.21 10.24 12.20
C ARG A 149 -4.57 10.28 11.51
N LEU A 150 -4.64 9.71 10.31
CA LEU A 150 -5.91 9.52 9.61
C LEU A 150 -6.84 8.65 10.46
N ASP A 151 -8.07 9.12 10.63
CA ASP A 151 -9.07 8.34 11.33
C ASP A 151 -9.63 7.24 10.41
N PRO A 152 -10.10 6.12 10.99
CA PRO A 152 -10.87 5.13 10.26
C PRO A 152 -12.12 5.76 9.64
N LEU A 153 -12.63 5.17 8.55
CA LEU A 153 -13.88 5.61 7.94
C LEU A 153 -15.03 5.52 8.95
N THR A 154 -15.81 6.59 9.03
CA THR A 154 -17.06 6.62 9.79
C THR A 154 -18.16 5.88 9.01
N LEU A 155 -19.28 5.58 9.67
CA LEU A 155 -20.44 4.99 8.98
C LEU A 155 -20.94 5.89 7.84
N CYS A 156 -20.94 7.21 8.03
CA CYS A 156 -21.34 8.15 6.98
C CYS A 156 -20.38 8.10 5.79
N ASP A 157 -19.07 7.99 6.04
CA ASP A 157 -18.07 7.83 4.98
C ASP A 157 -18.30 6.54 4.18
N ILE A 158 -18.53 5.43 4.89
CA ILE A 158 -18.81 4.13 4.28
C ILE A 158 -20.06 4.19 3.40
N GLU A 159 -21.15 4.77 3.91
CA GLU A 159 -22.39 4.96 3.16
C GLU A 159 -22.16 5.81 1.91
N ASN A 160 -21.42 6.92 2.02
CA ASN A 160 -21.10 7.78 0.89
C ASN A 160 -20.27 7.05 -0.19
N ILE A 161 -19.27 6.27 0.21
CA ILE A 161 -18.45 5.47 -0.71
C ILE A 161 -19.31 4.43 -1.42
N LEU A 162 -20.15 3.69 -0.68
CA LEU A 162 -21.00 2.64 -1.24
C LEU A 162 -22.09 3.22 -2.15
N ASN A 163 -22.71 4.35 -1.79
CA ASN A 163 -23.73 5.01 -2.62
C ASN A 163 -23.15 5.59 -3.92
N ALA A 164 -21.85 5.90 -3.94
CA ALA A 164 -21.16 6.35 -5.13
C ALA A 164 -20.86 5.23 -6.14
N ARG A 165 -21.08 3.96 -5.76
CA ARG A 165 -20.80 2.78 -6.57
C ARG A 165 -22.06 2.27 -7.25
N SER A 166 -22.00 2.11 -8.58
CA SER A 166 -23.14 1.59 -9.36
C SER A 166 -23.35 0.08 -9.23
N ASP A 167 -22.34 -0.66 -8.77
CA ASP A 167 -22.37 -2.11 -8.57
C ASP A 167 -22.89 -2.53 -7.18
N ILE A 168 -23.13 -1.57 -6.28
CA ILE A 168 -23.71 -1.77 -4.96
C ILE A 168 -25.10 -1.11 -4.92
N PRO A 169 -26.20 -1.90 -4.95
CA PRO A 169 -27.55 -1.34 -5.04
C PRO A 169 -28.02 -0.60 -3.77
N ASP A 170 -27.57 -1.06 -2.59
CA ASP A 170 -28.01 -0.54 -1.30
C ASP A 170 -26.89 -0.62 -0.26
N ALA A 171 -26.44 0.54 0.22
CA ALA A 171 -25.34 0.64 1.18
C ALA A 171 -25.71 0.07 2.56
N HIS A 172 -26.95 0.26 3.02
CA HIS A 172 -27.38 -0.25 4.33
C HIS A 172 -27.39 -1.77 4.38
N THR A 173 -27.97 -2.42 3.38
CA THR A 173 -27.97 -3.88 3.23
C THR A 173 -26.55 -4.43 3.15
N PHE A 174 -25.66 -3.75 2.42
CA PHE A 174 -24.25 -4.12 2.37
C PHE A 174 -23.59 -4.10 3.76
N ILE A 175 -23.79 -3.04 4.53
CA ILE A 175 -23.24 -2.90 5.88
C ILE A 175 -23.79 -3.97 6.82
N GLU A 176 -25.10 -4.26 6.77
CA GLU A 176 -25.72 -5.30 7.60
C GLU A 176 -25.21 -6.69 7.24
N MET A 177 -25.09 -7.01 5.95
CA MET A 177 -24.51 -8.27 5.49
C MET A 177 -23.04 -8.43 5.93
N ALA A 178 -22.25 -7.35 5.87
CA ALA A 178 -20.87 -7.37 6.36
C ALA A 178 -20.79 -7.68 7.87
N LYS A 179 -21.75 -7.18 8.67
CA LYS A 179 -21.85 -7.50 10.11
C LYS A 179 -22.26 -8.95 10.32
N GLU A 180 -23.28 -9.44 9.61
CA GLU A 180 -23.73 -10.83 9.69
C GLU A 180 -22.59 -11.81 9.39
N LYS A 181 -21.77 -11.48 8.38
CA LYS A 181 -20.63 -12.27 7.94
C LYS A 181 -19.34 -12.00 8.71
N ARG A 182 -19.39 -11.14 9.75
CA ARG A 182 -18.26 -10.80 10.63
C ARG A 182 -17.04 -10.24 9.89
N VAL A 183 -17.28 -9.59 8.75
CA VAL A 183 -16.28 -8.88 7.95
C VAL A 183 -16.44 -7.35 8.04
N ASN A 184 -17.33 -6.86 8.91
CA ASN A 184 -17.57 -5.43 9.12
C ASN A 184 -16.33 -4.66 9.60
N GLY A 185 -15.35 -5.33 10.21
CA GLY A 185 -14.05 -4.74 10.55
C GLY A 185 -13.25 -4.26 9.34
N LEU A 186 -13.60 -4.70 8.11
CA LEU A 186 -12.97 -4.25 6.87
C LEU A 186 -13.51 -2.90 6.39
N LEU A 187 -14.72 -2.51 6.82
CA LEU A 187 -15.39 -1.34 6.26
C LEU A 187 -14.73 -0.02 6.66
N ASN A 188 -14.06 0.00 7.81
CA ASN A 188 -13.42 1.21 8.35
C ASN A 188 -12.11 1.58 7.63
N ASN A 189 -11.62 0.73 6.73
CA ASN A 189 -10.41 0.93 5.95
C ASN A 189 -10.81 1.02 4.46
N PRO A 190 -10.56 2.15 3.77
CA PRO A 190 -11.05 2.37 2.40
C PRO A 190 -10.67 1.26 1.42
N LEU A 191 -9.42 0.80 1.48
CA LEU A 191 -8.96 -0.28 0.62
C LEU A 191 -9.68 -1.59 0.93
N SER A 192 -9.85 -1.93 2.20
CA SER A 192 -10.52 -3.17 2.59
C SER A 192 -12.02 -3.12 2.28
N LEU A 193 -12.66 -1.95 2.37
CA LEU A 193 -14.02 -1.69 1.92
C LEU A 193 -14.16 -1.90 0.40
N ASP A 194 -13.26 -1.31 -0.38
CA ASP A 194 -13.25 -1.42 -1.84
C ASP A 194 -13.07 -2.88 -2.29
N ILE A 195 -12.13 -3.59 -1.69
CA ILE A 195 -11.90 -5.03 -1.97
C ILE A 195 -13.11 -5.88 -1.59
N LEU A 196 -13.78 -5.58 -0.47
CA LEU A 196 -15.00 -6.29 -0.08
C LEU A 196 -16.15 -6.01 -1.04
N ALA A 197 -16.34 -4.75 -1.44
CA ALA A 197 -17.33 -4.37 -2.44
C ALA A 197 -17.08 -5.10 -3.77
N GLU A 198 -15.82 -5.15 -4.20
CA GLU A 198 -15.41 -5.89 -5.39
C GLU A 198 -15.74 -7.39 -5.28
N ALA A 199 -15.47 -8.01 -4.13
CA ALA A 199 -15.70 -9.43 -3.89
C ALA A 199 -17.17 -9.87 -3.99
N VAL A 200 -18.11 -9.02 -3.53
CA VAL A 200 -19.54 -9.36 -3.48
C VAL A 200 -20.36 -8.72 -4.61
N ALA A 201 -19.76 -7.82 -5.38
CA ALA A 201 -20.41 -7.16 -6.51
C ALA A 201 -20.96 -8.17 -7.54
N GLY A 202 -22.12 -7.84 -8.10
CA GLY A 202 -22.86 -8.74 -9.00
C GLY A 202 -23.66 -9.84 -8.29
N GLY A 203 -23.89 -9.73 -6.98
CA GLY A 203 -24.79 -10.62 -6.23
C GLY A 203 -24.19 -11.98 -5.84
N ARG A 204 -22.86 -12.06 -5.70
CA ARG A 204 -22.17 -13.28 -5.27
C ARG A 204 -22.33 -13.55 -3.77
N ASN A 205 -21.97 -14.76 -3.36
CA ASN A 205 -21.89 -15.13 -1.95
C ASN A 205 -20.89 -14.24 -1.21
N TRP A 206 -21.26 -13.87 0.01
CA TRP A 206 -20.40 -13.09 0.88
C TRP A 206 -19.27 -13.94 1.45
N PRO A 207 -18.03 -13.40 1.50
CA PRO A 207 -16.91 -14.09 2.13
C PRO A 207 -17.11 -14.21 3.65
N GLU A 208 -16.56 -15.26 4.24
CA GLU A 208 -16.60 -15.53 5.68
C GLU A 208 -15.39 -14.95 6.44
N SER A 209 -14.37 -14.48 5.72
CA SER A 209 -13.14 -13.95 6.32
C SER A 209 -12.43 -12.95 5.43
N ARG A 210 -11.57 -12.11 6.02
CA ARG A 210 -10.68 -11.18 5.28
C ARG A 210 -9.87 -11.89 4.18
N LYS A 211 -9.34 -13.07 4.48
CA LYS A 211 -8.59 -13.89 3.51
C LYS A 211 -9.46 -14.28 2.31
N GLU A 212 -10.69 -14.71 2.57
CA GLU A 212 -11.63 -15.08 1.51
C GLU A 212 -12.11 -13.86 0.72
N THR A 213 -12.27 -12.71 1.37
CA THR A 213 -12.57 -11.44 0.70
C THR A 213 -11.51 -11.12 -0.35
N PHE A 214 -10.23 -11.15 0.04
CA PHE A 214 -9.12 -10.87 -0.87
C PHE A 214 -8.99 -11.94 -1.98
N GLU A 215 -9.16 -13.22 -1.65
CA GLU A 215 -9.14 -14.31 -2.63
C GLU A 215 -10.26 -14.14 -3.68
N THR A 216 -11.46 -13.80 -3.23
CA THR A 216 -12.65 -13.62 -4.09
C THR A 216 -12.49 -12.39 -4.98
N ALA A 217 -12.03 -11.26 -4.43
CA ALA A 217 -11.78 -10.04 -5.19
C ALA A 217 -10.70 -10.25 -6.27
N CYS A 218 -9.55 -10.84 -5.91
CA CYS A 218 -8.47 -11.11 -6.87
C CYS A 218 -8.94 -12.03 -8.00
N ARG A 219 -9.70 -13.08 -7.67
CA ARG A 219 -10.25 -14.01 -8.66
C ARG A 219 -11.22 -13.31 -9.60
N LYS A 220 -12.11 -12.47 -9.08
CA LYS A 220 -13.07 -11.71 -9.90
C LYS A 220 -12.35 -10.80 -10.88
N ILE A 221 -11.34 -10.06 -10.41
CA ILE A 221 -10.54 -9.16 -11.28
C ILE A 221 -9.93 -9.93 -12.45
N VAL A 222 -9.39 -11.13 -12.19
CA VAL A 222 -8.80 -11.98 -13.23
C VAL A 222 -9.87 -12.58 -14.13
N ASP A 223 -10.99 -13.06 -13.59
CA ASP A 223 -12.09 -13.63 -14.36
C ASP A 223 -12.73 -12.61 -15.30
N GLU A 224 -12.90 -11.36 -14.88
CA GLU A 224 -13.37 -10.27 -15.74
C GLU A 224 -12.41 -9.98 -16.89
N HIS A 225 -11.10 -9.94 -16.61
CA HIS A 225 -10.10 -9.80 -17.66
C HIS A 225 -10.17 -10.97 -18.63
N HIS A 226 -10.27 -12.20 -18.09
CA HIS A 226 -10.41 -13.41 -18.87
C HIS A 226 -11.66 -13.33 -19.78
N LEU A 227 -12.83 -12.87 -19.31
CA LEU A 227 -14.02 -12.71 -20.17
C LEU A 227 -13.83 -11.75 -21.36
N GLY A 228 -12.88 -10.81 -21.30
CA GLY A 228 -12.54 -9.92 -22.41
C GLY A 228 -11.71 -10.59 -23.52
N HIS A 229 -11.05 -11.73 -23.22
CA HIS A 229 -10.14 -12.44 -24.13
C HIS A 229 -10.73 -13.75 -24.69
N LYS A 230 -12.04 -13.80 -24.90
CA LYS A 230 -12.77 -15.00 -25.37
C LYS A 230 -12.24 -15.58 -26.69
N GLU A 231 -11.82 -14.73 -27.62
CA GLU A 231 -11.29 -15.17 -28.92
C GLU A 231 -9.91 -15.84 -28.78
N ALA A 232 -9.04 -15.29 -27.93
CA ALA A 232 -7.74 -15.90 -27.59
C ALA A 232 -7.88 -17.20 -26.79
N GLN A 233 -8.96 -17.35 -26.02
CA GLN A 233 -9.30 -18.62 -25.34
C GLN A 233 -9.80 -19.69 -26.30
N ALA A 234 -10.62 -19.33 -27.28
CA ALA A 234 -11.16 -20.27 -28.26
C ALA A 234 -10.04 -20.93 -29.10
N SER A 235 -8.91 -20.25 -29.25
CA SER A 235 -7.70 -20.78 -29.89
C SER A 235 -6.78 -21.59 -28.95
N GLY A 236 -7.13 -21.73 -27.66
CA GLY A 236 -6.42 -22.54 -26.67
C GLY A 236 -5.07 -21.98 -26.20
N GLY A 237 -4.70 -20.78 -26.64
CA GLY A 237 -3.39 -20.17 -26.34
C GLY A 237 -3.37 -19.25 -25.12
N TYR A 238 -4.51 -18.93 -24.52
CA TYR A 238 -4.58 -17.97 -23.42
C TYR A 238 -4.53 -18.65 -22.02
N PRO A 239 -3.78 -18.11 -21.05
CA PRO A 239 -3.69 -18.73 -19.72
C PRO A 239 -5.01 -18.70 -18.96
N SER A 240 -5.31 -19.76 -18.21
CA SER A 240 -6.48 -19.83 -17.33
C SER A 240 -6.41 -18.81 -16.19
N SER A 241 -7.57 -18.46 -15.61
CA SER A 241 -7.63 -17.58 -14.43
C SER A 241 -6.71 -18.04 -13.29
N ALA A 242 -6.60 -19.36 -13.05
CA ALA A 242 -5.71 -19.91 -12.03
C ALA A 242 -4.23 -19.64 -12.38
N GLN A 243 -3.82 -19.85 -13.63
CA GLN A 243 -2.45 -19.58 -14.08
C GLN A 243 -2.10 -18.09 -14.00
N LEU A 244 -3.05 -17.20 -14.36
CA LEU A 244 -2.87 -15.75 -14.24
C LEU A 244 -2.72 -15.32 -12.78
N LEU A 245 -3.56 -15.88 -11.91
CA LEU A 245 -3.50 -15.65 -10.47
C LEU A 245 -2.17 -16.11 -9.85
N ASP A 246 -1.66 -17.28 -10.25
CA ASP A 246 -0.37 -17.80 -9.78
C ASP A 246 0.81 -16.98 -10.30
N ALA A 247 0.75 -16.56 -11.57
CA ALA A 247 1.75 -15.69 -12.16
C ALA A 247 1.76 -14.30 -11.50
N ALA A 248 0.58 -13.73 -11.23
CA ALA A 248 0.45 -12.47 -10.47
C ALA A 248 1.03 -12.61 -9.07
N GLY A 249 0.78 -13.72 -8.37
CA GLY A 249 1.36 -14.00 -7.06
C GLY A 249 2.89 -14.09 -7.10
N ARG A 250 3.47 -14.73 -8.11
CA ARG A 250 4.93 -14.73 -8.30
C ARG A 250 5.48 -13.33 -8.53
N LEU A 251 4.89 -12.55 -9.44
CA LEU A 251 5.31 -11.19 -9.73
C LEU A 251 5.27 -10.32 -8.47
N CYS A 252 4.19 -10.41 -7.68
CA CYS A 252 4.08 -9.65 -6.45
C CYS A 252 5.11 -10.09 -5.39
N ALA A 253 5.36 -11.40 -5.24
CA ALA A 253 6.38 -11.90 -4.31
C ALA A 253 7.78 -11.41 -4.67
N VAL A 254 8.16 -11.50 -5.96
CA VAL A 254 9.46 -11.04 -6.44
C VAL A 254 9.57 -9.53 -6.28
N GLN A 255 8.57 -8.76 -6.71
CA GLN A 255 8.55 -7.30 -6.64
C GLN A 255 8.74 -6.79 -5.20
N LEU A 256 8.00 -7.36 -4.24
CA LEU A 256 8.12 -6.98 -2.84
C LEU A 256 9.50 -7.32 -2.26
N ILE A 257 9.98 -8.55 -2.49
CA ILE A 257 11.25 -9.02 -1.90
C ILE A 257 12.46 -8.30 -2.51
N SER A 258 12.43 -7.99 -3.82
CA SER A 258 13.54 -7.28 -4.48
C SER A 258 13.49 -5.77 -4.32
N GLY A 259 12.34 -5.20 -3.93
CA GLY A 259 12.15 -3.75 -3.75
C GLY A 259 12.05 -2.97 -5.07
N VAL A 260 11.89 -3.64 -6.21
CA VAL A 260 11.66 -2.97 -7.50
C VAL A 260 10.29 -2.31 -7.53
N ALA A 261 10.10 -1.28 -8.36
CA ALA A 261 8.83 -0.56 -8.44
C ALA A 261 7.75 -1.42 -9.12
N GLY A 262 8.13 -2.18 -10.15
CA GLY A 262 7.25 -3.06 -10.88
C GLY A 262 7.96 -3.77 -12.01
N TYR A 263 7.30 -3.89 -13.17
CA TYR A 263 7.83 -4.58 -14.33
C TYR A 263 7.59 -3.77 -15.60
N THR A 264 8.54 -3.86 -16.54
CA THR A 264 8.31 -3.39 -17.90
C THR A 264 7.58 -4.47 -18.71
N LEU A 265 6.43 -4.13 -19.31
CA LEU A 265 5.67 -5.00 -20.20
C LEU A 265 6.34 -5.10 -21.57
N HIS A 266 6.80 -3.95 -22.08
CA HIS A 266 7.49 -3.79 -23.36
C HIS A 266 8.57 -2.71 -23.26
N GLY A 267 9.75 -2.96 -23.85
CA GLY A 267 10.83 -1.97 -23.93
C GLY A 267 12.06 -2.37 -23.13
N GLN A 268 12.91 -1.38 -22.84
CA GLN A 268 14.19 -1.59 -22.16
C GLN A 268 13.96 -1.69 -20.66
N ALA A 269 14.41 -2.79 -20.06
CA ALA A 269 14.41 -2.97 -18.62
C ALA A 269 15.47 -2.10 -17.94
N ASP A 270 15.16 -1.66 -16.73
CA ASP A 270 16.08 -0.97 -15.84
C ASP A 270 16.03 -1.61 -14.42
N GLU A 271 16.72 -0.99 -13.45
CA GLU A 271 16.78 -1.50 -12.08
C GLU A 271 15.42 -1.47 -11.35
N ASP A 272 14.53 -0.56 -11.73
CA ASP A 272 13.24 -0.32 -11.06
C ASP A 272 12.09 -1.06 -11.74
N TYR A 273 12.21 -1.28 -13.05
CA TYR A 273 11.26 -1.99 -13.90
C TYR A 273 11.98 -3.10 -14.69
N PRO A 274 12.41 -4.18 -14.01
CA PRO A 274 12.95 -5.35 -14.67
C PRO A 274 11.94 -5.98 -15.63
N ALA A 275 12.45 -6.75 -16.59
CA ALA A 275 11.61 -7.54 -17.48
C ALA A 275 11.09 -8.80 -16.75
N PRO A 276 9.84 -9.24 -17.03
CA PRO A 276 9.21 -10.33 -16.29
C PRO A 276 9.88 -11.70 -16.50
N ASP A 277 10.60 -11.89 -17.61
CA ASP A 277 11.40 -13.09 -17.89
C ASP A 277 12.46 -13.39 -16.80
N GLN A 278 12.96 -12.35 -16.13
CA GLN A 278 13.90 -12.49 -15.01
C GLN A 278 13.29 -13.20 -13.78
N CYS A 279 11.96 -13.40 -13.74
CA CYS A 279 11.28 -14.07 -12.64
C CYS A 279 11.27 -15.61 -12.73
N GLY A 280 11.89 -16.21 -13.75
CA GLY A 280 12.06 -17.68 -13.86
C GLY A 280 10.73 -18.45 -13.95
N TYR A 281 9.75 -17.90 -14.67
CA TYR A 281 8.43 -18.49 -14.93
C TYR A 281 8.08 -18.32 -16.41
N ASP A 282 7.04 -19.00 -16.89
CA ASP A 282 6.54 -18.83 -18.26
C ASP A 282 6.28 -17.33 -18.55
N CYS A 283 7.11 -16.77 -19.42
CA CYS A 283 7.15 -15.33 -19.67
C CYS A 283 5.83 -14.82 -20.28
N GLU A 284 5.18 -15.63 -21.11
CA GLU A 284 3.92 -15.24 -21.75
C GLU A 284 2.78 -15.22 -20.73
N VAL A 285 2.78 -16.14 -19.77
CA VAL A 285 1.81 -16.14 -18.66
C VAL A 285 2.05 -14.94 -17.74
N LEU A 286 3.31 -14.61 -17.43
CA LEU A 286 3.63 -13.42 -16.62
C LEU A 286 3.18 -12.13 -17.31
N ARG A 287 3.46 -11.98 -18.62
CA ARG A 287 2.98 -10.82 -19.40
C ARG A 287 1.46 -10.76 -19.43
N SER A 288 0.80 -11.90 -19.60
CA SER A 288 -0.67 -12.00 -19.55
C SER A 288 -1.23 -11.60 -18.18
N ALA A 289 -0.53 -11.89 -17.09
CA ALA A 289 -0.91 -11.44 -15.75
C ALA A 289 -0.73 -9.92 -15.57
N LEU A 290 0.36 -9.35 -16.09
CA LEU A 290 0.66 -7.90 -16.00
C LEU A 290 -0.34 -7.01 -16.75
N VAL A 291 -1.12 -7.55 -17.69
CA VAL A 291 -2.18 -6.81 -18.39
C VAL A 291 -3.56 -6.94 -17.73
N THR A 292 -3.70 -7.80 -16.72
CA THR A 292 -4.94 -7.85 -15.91
C THR A 292 -5.11 -6.58 -15.09
N LYS A 293 -6.34 -6.33 -14.58
CA LYS A 293 -6.57 -5.19 -13.67
C LYS A 293 -5.98 -5.39 -12.26
N LEU A 294 -5.21 -6.46 -12.02
CA LEU A 294 -4.39 -6.57 -10.79
C LEU A 294 -3.16 -5.66 -10.84
N PHE A 295 -2.82 -5.15 -12.03
CA PHE A 295 -1.72 -4.23 -12.26
C PHE A 295 -2.20 -2.96 -12.96
N LYS A 296 -1.53 -1.84 -12.71
CA LYS A 296 -1.73 -0.55 -13.36
C LYS A 296 -0.37 0.06 -13.70
N GLY A 297 -0.36 1.12 -14.48
CA GLY A 297 0.87 1.91 -14.69
C GLY A 297 0.87 2.63 -16.02
N PRO A 298 1.62 3.73 -16.13
CA PRO A 298 1.72 4.50 -17.36
C PRO A 298 2.46 3.71 -18.45
N SER A 299 2.01 3.88 -19.70
CA SER A 299 2.63 3.34 -20.90
C SER A 299 2.94 1.84 -20.81
N ASN A 300 4.23 1.47 -20.74
CA ASN A 300 4.69 0.09 -20.73
C ASN A 300 5.02 -0.46 -19.34
N ASN A 301 5.02 0.36 -18.29
CA ASN A 301 5.36 -0.11 -16.95
C ASN A 301 4.10 -0.57 -16.21
N ARG A 302 4.25 -1.59 -15.38
CA ARG A 302 3.17 -2.22 -14.64
C ARG A 302 3.59 -2.42 -13.18
N ILE A 303 2.80 -1.87 -12.28
CA ILE A 303 2.90 -1.98 -10.83
C ILE A 303 1.61 -2.61 -10.29
N PRO A 304 1.62 -3.31 -9.15
CA PRO A 304 0.38 -3.79 -8.53
C PRO A 304 -0.60 -2.63 -8.28
N VAL A 305 -1.91 -2.86 -8.47
CA VAL A 305 -2.91 -1.79 -8.26
C VAL A 305 -2.92 -1.26 -6.83
N HIS A 306 -2.70 -2.17 -5.88
CA HIS A 306 -2.62 -1.91 -4.45
C HIS A 306 -1.57 -2.80 -3.81
N ARG A 307 -0.80 -2.23 -2.89
CA ARG A 307 0.20 -2.97 -2.13
C ARG A 307 -0.39 -4.13 -1.33
N HIS A 308 -1.60 -4.02 -0.77
CA HIS A 308 -2.20 -5.14 -0.02
C HIS A 308 -2.56 -6.31 -0.92
N ILE A 309 -2.96 -6.05 -2.18
CA ILE A 309 -3.19 -7.10 -3.16
C ILE A 309 -1.86 -7.78 -3.50
N ALA A 310 -0.78 -7.01 -3.64
CA ALA A 310 0.56 -7.56 -3.84
C ALA A 310 1.02 -8.42 -2.65
N GLU A 311 0.86 -7.93 -1.43
CA GLU A 311 1.21 -8.63 -0.20
C GLU A 311 0.41 -9.93 -0.05
N PHE A 312 -0.90 -9.90 -0.34
CA PHE A 312 -1.78 -11.06 -0.34
C PHE A 312 -1.37 -12.10 -1.39
N LEU A 313 -1.28 -11.71 -2.66
CA LEU A 313 -0.95 -12.61 -3.77
C LEU A 313 0.48 -13.16 -3.65
N GLY A 314 1.43 -12.31 -3.24
CA GLY A 314 2.80 -12.69 -2.96
C GLY A 314 2.89 -13.73 -1.85
N ALA A 315 2.20 -13.51 -0.73
CA ALA A 315 2.13 -14.47 0.36
C ALA A 315 1.49 -15.80 -0.06
N ARG A 316 0.42 -15.75 -0.87
CA ARG A 316 -0.22 -16.96 -1.42
C ARG A 316 0.78 -17.77 -2.27
N HIS A 317 1.55 -17.11 -3.13
CA HIS A 317 2.58 -17.76 -3.93
C HIS A 317 3.66 -18.40 -3.04
N LEU A 318 4.20 -17.65 -2.08
CA LEU A 318 5.22 -18.14 -1.15
C LEU A 318 4.73 -19.34 -0.32
N ALA A 319 3.45 -19.34 0.07
CA ALA A 319 2.85 -20.46 0.78
C ALA A 319 2.82 -21.75 -0.06
N GLU A 320 2.48 -21.66 -1.36
CA GLU A 320 2.53 -22.81 -2.27
C GLU A 320 3.97 -23.26 -2.54
N VAL A 321 4.94 -22.33 -2.64
CA VAL A 321 6.37 -22.68 -2.75
C VAL A 321 6.86 -23.44 -1.52
N ILE A 322 6.45 -23.03 -0.31
CA ILE A 322 6.78 -23.72 0.94
C ILE A 322 6.16 -25.12 0.97
N LYS A 323 4.89 -25.21 0.59
CA LYS A 323 4.15 -26.49 0.49
C LYS A 323 4.76 -27.42 -0.57
N GLY A 324 5.35 -26.87 -1.63
CA GLY A 324 6.12 -27.58 -2.65
C GLY A 324 7.49 -28.08 -2.18
N GLY A 325 7.88 -27.83 -0.92
CA GLY A 325 9.08 -28.39 -0.29
C GLY A 325 10.16 -27.37 0.07
N LEU A 326 10.00 -26.08 -0.25
CA LEU A 326 10.96 -25.08 0.19
C LEU A 326 10.81 -24.86 1.71
N PRO A 327 11.90 -24.92 2.51
CA PRO A 327 11.78 -24.67 3.94
C PRO A 327 11.29 -23.25 4.25
N ALA A 328 10.24 -23.12 5.06
CA ALA A 328 9.67 -21.82 5.46
C ALA A 328 10.73 -20.83 5.97
N ARG A 329 11.74 -21.33 6.71
CA ARG A 329 12.85 -20.51 7.22
C ARG A 329 13.66 -19.81 6.12
N ARG A 330 13.77 -20.38 4.92
CA ARG A 330 14.47 -19.74 3.79
C ARG A 330 13.68 -18.56 3.24
N VAL A 331 12.35 -18.70 3.15
CA VAL A 331 11.48 -17.57 2.78
C VAL A 331 11.53 -16.48 3.84
N ILE A 332 11.44 -16.84 5.12
CA ILE A 332 11.51 -15.88 6.23
C ILE A 332 12.84 -15.13 6.24
N ALA A 333 13.95 -15.79 5.90
CA ALA A 333 15.26 -15.14 5.83
C ALA A 333 15.36 -14.06 4.73
N LEU A 334 14.50 -14.09 3.70
CA LEU A 334 14.45 -13.05 2.67
C LEU A 334 13.68 -11.81 3.11
N ILE A 335 12.81 -11.94 4.13
CA ILE A 335 11.92 -10.87 4.59
C ILE A 335 12.26 -10.39 6.00
N ALA A 336 13.30 -10.94 6.62
CA ALA A 336 13.78 -10.59 7.94
C ALA A 336 15.15 -9.90 7.88
N GLY A 337 15.39 -9.00 8.83
CA GLY A 337 16.67 -8.36 9.04
C GLY A 337 17.72 -9.30 9.63
N GLU A 338 18.95 -8.81 9.79
CA GLU A 338 20.04 -9.55 10.42
C GLU A 338 19.74 -9.91 11.89
N ASP A 339 18.90 -9.12 12.55
CA ASP A 339 18.38 -9.34 13.90
C ASP A 339 17.29 -10.43 13.95
N GLY A 340 16.84 -10.93 12.79
CA GLY A 340 15.79 -11.93 12.65
C GLY A 340 14.37 -11.38 12.77
N THR A 341 14.20 -10.07 12.95
CA THR A 341 12.91 -9.37 12.96
C THR A 341 12.40 -9.20 11.54
N VAL A 342 11.07 -9.25 11.33
CA VAL A 342 10.51 -8.96 10.01
C VAL A 342 10.78 -7.50 9.68
N VAL A 343 11.33 -7.24 8.49
CA VAL A 343 11.53 -5.87 8.02
C VAL A 343 10.17 -5.19 7.90
N THR A 344 10.04 -3.95 8.36
CA THR A 344 8.79 -3.18 8.40
C THR A 344 7.98 -3.27 7.10
N GLU A 345 8.67 -3.14 5.97
CA GLU A 345 8.09 -3.20 4.63
C GLU A 345 7.51 -4.56 4.26
N MET A 346 8.07 -5.63 4.83
CA MET A 346 7.62 -7.00 4.60
C MET A 346 6.55 -7.44 5.60
N ARG A 347 6.11 -6.56 6.52
CA ARG A 347 5.11 -6.88 7.54
C ARG A 347 3.80 -7.39 6.97
N GLY A 348 3.26 -6.71 5.96
CA GLY A 348 2.01 -7.14 5.32
C GLY A 348 2.16 -8.48 4.60
N LEU A 349 3.26 -8.67 3.86
CA LEU A 349 3.58 -9.95 3.21
C LEU A 349 3.75 -11.08 4.24
N SER A 350 4.45 -10.80 5.35
CA SER A 350 4.67 -11.71 6.48
C SER A 350 3.35 -12.12 7.14
N ALA A 351 2.47 -11.16 7.41
CA ALA A 351 1.18 -11.43 8.03
C ALA A 351 0.27 -12.27 7.13
N TRP A 352 0.19 -11.92 5.85
CA TRP A 352 -0.54 -12.75 4.88
C TRP A 352 0.08 -14.15 4.74
N LEU A 353 1.41 -14.27 4.77
CA LEU A 353 2.07 -15.58 4.72
C LEU A 353 1.69 -16.42 5.95
N ALA A 354 1.57 -15.82 7.13
CA ALA A 354 1.09 -16.49 8.34
C ALA A 354 -0.38 -16.97 8.20
N ALA A 355 -1.21 -16.22 7.47
CA ALA A 355 -2.60 -16.58 7.15
C ALA A 355 -2.71 -17.68 6.08
N HIS A 356 -1.81 -17.71 5.10
CA HIS A 356 -1.77 -18.71 4.03
C HIS A 356 -1.06 -20.01 4.43
N CYS A 357 -0.05 -19.94 5.30
CA CYS A 357 0.87 -21.03 5.58
C CYS A 357 0.95 -21.36 7.09
N PRO A 358 0.14 -22.33 7.58
CA PRO A 358 0.16 -22.74 8.99
C PRO A 358 1.53 -23.17 9.51
N SER A 359 2.36 -23.81 8.67
CA SER A 359 3.70 -24.25 9.05
C SER A 359 4.70 -23.11 9.24
N ALA A 360 4.47 -21.95 8.60
CA ALA A 360 5.27 -20.74 8.78
C ALA A 360 4.74 -19.84 9.91
N ARG A 361 3.43 -19.90 10.21
CA ARG A 361 2.72 -19.00 11.14
C ARG A 361 3.43 -18.80 12.48
N THR A 362 3.80 -19.88 13.17
CA THR A 362 4.45 -19.79 14.49
C THR A 362 5.79 -19.07 14.44
N TYR A 363 6.52 -19.19 13.33
CA TYR A 363 7.80 -18.51 13.15
C TYR A 363 7.63 -17.01 12.89
N LEU A 364 6.56 -16.64 12.20
CA LEU A 364 6.23 -15.26 11.84
C LEU A 364 5.67 -14.49 13.05
N ILE A 365 4.74 -15.08 13.81
CA ILE A 365 4.20 -14.50 15.05
C ILE A 365 5.32 -14.19 16.06
N LYS A 366 6.31 -15.09 16.19
CA LYS A 366 7.44 -14.87 17.12
C LYS A 366 8.34 -13.69 16.72
N ARG A 367 8.35 -13.32 15.44
CA ARG A 367 9.21 -12.26 14.90
C ARG A 367 8.49 -10.93 14.82
N ASP A 368 7.19 -10.95 14.52
CA ASP A 368 6.38 -9.75 14.41
C ASP A 368 4.93 -10.03 14.82
N PRO A 369 4.65 -10.11 16.13
CA PRO A 369 3.30 -10.40 16.63
C PRO A 369 2.32 -9.26 16.32
N ILE A 370 2.81 -8.00 16.29
CA ILE A 370 2.00 -6.82 15.98
C ILE A 370 1.56 -6.87 14.52
N GLY A 371 2.50 -7.12 13.60
CA GLY A 371 2.20 -7.24 12.18
C GLY A 371 1.16 -8.30 11.85
N VAL A 372 1.26 -9.48 12.47
CA VAL A 372 0.27 -10.55 12.28
C VAL A 372 -1.09 -10.21 12.91
N GLY A 373 -1.15 -9.34 13.91
CA GLY A 373 -2.40 -8.90 14.53
C GLY A 373 -3.13 -7.79 13.77
N LEU A 374 -2.41 -6.93 13.05
CA LEU A 374 -2.96 -5.77 12.33
C LEU A 374 -3.54 -6.12 10.93
N TYR A 375 -3.03 -7.18 10.31
CA TYR A 375 -3.41 -7.66 8.98
C TYR A 375 -4.28 -8.91 9.09
#